data_AF-A0AA96I0W9-F1
#
_entry.id   AF-A0AA96I0W9-F1
#
_cell.length_a   1.000
_cell.length_b   1.000
_cell.length_c   1.000
_cell.angle_alpha   90.00
_cell.angle_beta   90.00
_cell.angle_gamma   90.00
#
_symmetry.space_group_name_H-M   'P 1'
#
loop_
_entity.id
_entity.type
_entity.pdbx_description
1 polymer ?
#
loop_
_entity_poly.entity_id
_entity_poly.type
_entity_poly.pdbx_seq_one_letter_code
_entity_poly.pdbx_strand_id
1 'polypeptide(L)'
;MYDEHAYKLDGNILADSYSLPVGMSEEYILFYLFSQTNKKYEEFSKKIFGKYDKEKWFRYISLASVIQKEAATTNEMPIIASVVHNRLKKNMALQMDGTLNYGKYSNSVVTADRIRNDETSYNTYKNKGLPKDPVCAVSLDAIKAAIFPVKSNYLYFVRDNKTGLHKFSNDYETHQANINANIGVAKTYTKVNDKPNDIDNEAIDIMKNDISNQKAPSIKDLFNSVN
;
A
#
# COMPACT_ATOMS: atom_id res chain seq x y z
N MET A 1 -25.03 -1.40 -8.53
CA MET A 1 -24.42 -0.21 -9.13
C MET A 1 -22.89 -0.21 -9.06
N TYR A 2 -22.24 -0.24 -7.89
CA TYR A 2 -20.76 -0.35 -7.83
C TYR A 2 -20.27 -1.64 -8.49
N ASP A 3 -20.84 -2.77 -8.08
CA ASP A 3 -20.46 -4.11 -8.55
C ASP A 3 -20.68 -4.32 -10.05
N GLU A 4 -21.54 -3.51 -10.69
CA GLU A 4 -21.80 -3.56 -12.13
C GLU A 4 -20.63 -3.01 -12.96
N HIS A 5 -19.81 -2.14 -12.36
CA HIS A 5 -18.68 -1.48 -13.05
C HIS A 5 -17.32 -1.86 -12.46
N ALA A 6 -17.31 -2.44 -11.26
CA ALA A 6 -16.11 -2.85 -10.55
C ALA A 6 -15.39 -4.02 -11.25
N TYR A 7 -14.06 -3.92 -11.33
CA TYR A 7 -13.20 -5.01 -11.80
C TYR A 7 -12.72 -5.91 -10.65
N LYS A 8 -12.56 -5.33 -9.45
CA LYS A 8 -12.17 -5.99 -8.21
C LYS A 8 -13.12 -5.61 -7.08
N LEU A 9 -13.02 -6.23 -5.91
CA LEU A 9 -13.86 -5.85 -4.76
C LEU A 9 -13.60 -4.42 -4.25
N ASP A 10 -12.38 -3.91 -4.44
CA ASP A 10 -12.01 -2.52 -4.17
C ASP A 10 -10.91 -2.05 -5.14
N GLY A 11 -10.46 -0.80 -5.00
CA GLY A 11 -9.42 -0.21 -5.83
C GLY A 11 -9.90 0.22 -7.21
N ASN A 12 -11.22 0.26 -7.44
CA ASN A 12 -11.79 0.70 -8.73
C ASN A 12 -12.04 2.21 -8.80
N ILE A 13 -11.97 2.90 -7.66
CA ILE A 13 -12.08 4.35 -7.56
C ILE A 13 -10.78 4.86 -6.94
N LEU A 14 -10.11 5.77 -7.65
CA LEU A 14 -8.88 6.40 -7.17
C LEU A 14 -9.21 7.34 -6.00
N ALA A 15 -8.43 7.29 -4.92
CA ALA A 15 -8.52 8.24 -3.83
C ALA A 15 -7.93 9.59 -4.30
N ASP A 16 -8.80 10.49 -4.73
CA ASP A 16 -8.44 11.78 -5.30
C ASP A 16 -9.54 12.82 -5.00
N SER A 17 -9.27 14.08 -5.32
CA SER A 17 -10.24 15.16 -5.29
C SER A 17 -11.05 15.20 -6.58
N TYR A 18 -12.38 15.25 -6.47
CA TYR A 18 -13.31 15.31 -7.59
C TYR A 18 -14.22 16.54 -7.45
N SER A 19 -14.45 17.25 -8.55
CA SER A 19 -15.41 18.36 -8.60
C SER A 19 -16.71 17.87 -9.22
N LEU A 20 -17.80 17.97 -8.48
CA LEU A 20 -19.12 17.45 -8.87
C LEU A 20 -20.15 18.59 -8.90
N PRO A 21 -21.04 18.65 -9.90
CA PRO A 21 -22.19 19.55 -9.89
C PRO A 21 -23.14 19.25 -8.73
N VAL A 22 -23.74 20.29 -8.15
CA VAL A 22 -24.80 20.14 -7.14
C VAL A 22 -26.03 19.51 -7.79
N GLY A 23 -26.60 18.48 -7.14
CA GLY A 23 -27.79 17.78 -7.63
C GLY A 23 -27.52 16.63 -8.60
N MET A 24 -26.25 16.26 -8.84
CA MET A 24 -25.89 15.06 -9.60
C MET A 24 -26.41 13.80 -8.88
N SER A 25 -27.04 12.88 -9.61
CA SER A 25 -27.52 11.63 -9.02
C SER A 25 -26.36 10.71 -8.61
N GLU A 26 -26.59 9.83 -7.65
CA GLU A 26 -25.60 8.84 -7.21
C GLU A 26 -25.06 7.98 -8.36
N GLU A 27 -25.91 7.63 -9.31
CA GLU A 27 -25.54 6.89 -10.52
C GLU A 27 -24.57 7.65 -11.40
N TYR A 28 -24.86 8.92 -11.69
CA TYR A 28 -23.96 9.75 -12.46
C TYR A 28 -22.65 10.03 -11.72
N ILE A 29 -22.69 10.16 -10.39
CA ILE A 29 -21.49 10.31 -9.56
C ILE A 29 -20.61 9.06 -9.70
N LEU A 30 -21.16 7.86 -9.52
CA LEU A 30 -20.40 6.62 -9.67
C LEU A 30 -19.84 6.48 -11.08
N PHE A 31 -20.65 6.65 -12.11
CA PHE A 31 -20.20 6.62 -13.50
C PHE A 31 -19.04 7.60 -13.75
N TYR A 32 -19.13 8.82 -13.22
CA TYR A 32 -18.08 9.83 -13.31
C TYR A 32 -16.79 9.38 -12.60
N LEU A 33 -16.88 8.90 -11.35
CA LEU A 33 -15.72 8.43 -10.58
C LEU A 33 -15.00 7.26 -11.26
N PHE A 34 -15.75 6.28 -11.77
CA PHE A 34 -15.20 5.17 -12.54
C PHE A 34 -14.53 5.65 -13.84
N SER A 35 -15.18 6.56 -14.58
CA SER A 35 -14.64 7.10 -15.83
C SER A 35 -13.33 7.85 -15.60
N GLN A 36 -13.29 8.72 -14.57
CA GLN A 36 -12.09 9.47 -14.21
C GLN A 36 -10.96 8.55 -13.72
N THR A 37 -11.30 7.53 -12.93
CA THR A 37 -10.32 6.55 -12.44
C THR A 37 -9.75 5.71 -13.57
N ASN A 38 -10.60 5.15 -14.44
CA ASN A 38 -10.17 4.33 -15.57
C ASN A 38 -9.27 5.11 -16.52
N LYS A 39 -9.63 6.38 -16.80
CA LYS A 39 -8.79 7.27 -17.61
C LYS A 39 -7.41 7.47 -16.99
N LYS A 40 -7.34 7.82 -15.70
CA LYS A 40 -6.06 8.01 -14.99
C LYS A 40 -5.23 6.73 -14.92
N TYR A 41 -5.86 5.59 -14.67
CA TYR A 41 -5.19 4.29 -14.66
C TYR A 41 -4.59 3.94 -16.01
N GLU A 42 -5.36 4.12 -17.09
CA GLU A 42 -4.89 3.86 -18.45
C GLU A 42 -3.74 4.81 -18.84
N GLU A 43 -3.88 6.11 -18.59
CA GLU A 43 -2.85 7.11 -18.87
C GLU A 43 -1.55 6.80 -18.11
N PHE A 44 -1.65 6.55 -16.80
CA PHE A 44 -0.49 6.29 -15.96
C PHE A 44 0.20 4.97 -16.33
N SER A 45 -0.59 3.92 -16.60
CA SER A 45 -0.08 2.63 -17.05
C SER A 45 0.60 2.71 -18.41
N LYS A 46 0.02 3.40 -19.39
CA LYS A 46 0.64 3.62 -20.70
C LYS A 46 1.93 4.43 -20.59
N LYS A 47 1.97 5.45 -19.73
CA LYS A 47 3.18 6.27 -19.53
C LYS A 47 4.33 5.43 -18.97
N ILE A 48 4.06 4.56 -18.00
CA ILE A 48 5.09 3.73 -17.34
C ILE A 48 5.45 2.47 -18.14
N PHE A 49 4.45 1.76 -18.68
CA PHE A 49 4.61 0.42 -19.27
C PHE A 49 4.45 0.39 -20.79
N GLY A 50 4.14 1.51 -21.44
CA GLY A 50 3.88 1.62 -22.89
C GLY A 50 2.53 1.05 -23.33
N LYS A 51 1.81 0.36 -22.45
CA LYS A 51 0.48 -0.20 -22.70
C LYS A 51 -0.32 -0.31 -21.41
N TYR A 52 -1.65 -0.36 -21.53
CA TYR A 52 -2.52 -0.69 -20.41
C TYR A 52 -2.86 -2.17 -20.44
N ASP A 53 -2.46 -2.88 -19.39
CA ASP A 53 -2.84 -4.25 -19.10
C ASP A 53 -3.60 -4.24 -17.77
N LYS A 54 -4.92 -4.42 -17.85
CA LYS A 54 -5.81 -4.23 -16.70
C LYS A 54 -5.52 -5.20 -15.56
N GLU A 55 -5.26 -6.46 -15.87
CA GLU A 55 -4.95 -7.46 -14.86
C GLU A 55 -3.63 -7.12 -14.15
N LYS A 56 -2.58 -6.86 -14.92
CA LYS A 56 -1.27 -6.45 -14.40
C LYS A 56 -1.35 -5.17 -13.59
N TRP A 57 -2.16 -4.21 -14.02
CA TRP A 57 -2.39 -2.95 -13.32
C TRP A 57 -3.02 -3.19 -11.95
N PHE A 58 -4.07 -3.98 -11.89
CA PHE A 58 -4.75 -4.26 -10.62
C PHE A 58 -3.91 -5.07 -9.65
N ARG A 59 -2.87 -5.79 -10.09
CA ARG A 59 -1.86 -6.35 -9.16
C ARG A 59 -1.07 -5.26 -8.45
N TYR A 60 -0.72 -4.17 -9.15
CA TYR A 60 -0.14 -2.99 -8.52
C TYR A 60 -1.14 -2.25 -7.63
N ILE A 61 -2.43 -2.20 -8.00
CA ILE A 61 -3.47 -1.62 -7.14
C ILE A 61 -3.62 -2.42 -5.84
N SER A 62 -3.60 -3.76 -5.89
CA SER A 62 -3.60 -4.60 -4.68
C SER A 62 -2.39 -4.27 -3.81
N LEU A 63 -1.18 -4.24 -4.38
CA LEU A 63 0.03 -3.85 -3.64
C LEU A 63 -0.07 -2.45 -3.04
N ALA A 64 -0.52 -1.48 -3.83
CA ALA A 64 -0.72 -0.09 -3.41
C ALA A 64 -1.73 0.00 -2.25
N SER A 65 -2.78 -0.83 -2.23
CA SER A 65 -3.77 -0.82 -1.16
C SER A 65 -3.21 -1.32 0.17
N VAL A 66 -2.30 -2.30 0.13
CA VAL A 66 -1.55 -2.74 1.31
C VAL A 66 -0.67 -1.59 1.81
N ILE A 67 0.10 -0.96 0.93
CA ILE A 67 0.98 0.17 1.29
C ILE A 67 0.17 1.34 1.85
N GLN A 68 -0.97 1.68 1.23
CA GLN A 68 -1.85 2.77 1.63
C GLN A 68 -2.42 2.58 3.04
N LYS A 69 -2.70 1.32 3.44
CA LYS A 69 -3.20 0.97 4.77
C LYS A 69 -2.12 1.01 5.85
N GLU A 70 -0.87 0.71 5.49
CA GLU A 70 0.24 0.62 6.45
C GLU A 70 0.98 1.96 6.64
N ALA A 71 1.01 2.82 5.62
CA ALA A 71 1.76 4.07 5.67
C ALA A 71 1.17 5.09 6.65
N ALA A 72 2.01 5.63 7.55
CA ALA A 72 1.59 6.75 8.39
C ALA A 72 1.67 8.09 7.64
N THR A 73 2.57 8.18 6.65
CA THR A 73 2.72 9.35 5.77
C THR A 73 3.03 8.94 4.33
N THR A 74 2.83 9.85 3.37
CA THR A 74 3.19 9.64 1.96
C THR A 74 4.69 9.34 1.78
N ASN A 75 5.56 9.96 2.58
CA ASN A 75 7.01 9.73 2.53
C ASN A 75 7.43 8.33 2.97
N GLU A 76 6.62 7.64 3.79
CA GLU A 76 6.90 6.26 4.19
C GLU A 76 6.44 5.24 3.14
N MET A 77 5.58 5.63 2.19
CA MET A 77 5.02 4.69 1.21
C MET A 77 6.12 3.97 0.40
N PRO A 78 7.17 4.64 -0.12
CA PRO A 78 8.24 3.94 -0.83
C PRO A 78 9.04 2.96 0.05
N ILE A 79 9.22 3.29 1.34
CA ILE A 79 9.97 2.45 2.30
C ILE A 79 9.13 1.22 2.68
N ILE A 80 7.84 1.40 2.93
CA ILE A 80 6.90 0.30 3.18
C ILE A 80 6.78 -0.58 1.94
N ALA A 81 6.73 0.02 0.75
CA ALA A 81 6.77 -0.72 -0.50
C ALA A 81 8.03 -1.60 -0.59
N SER A 82 9.21 -1.08 -0.22
CA SER A 82 10.43 -1.87 -0.13
C SER A 82 10.27 -3.11 0.76
N VAL A 83 9.69 -2.94 1.96
CA VAL A 83 9.43 -4.06 2.88
C VAL A 83 8.50 -5.10 2.26
N VAL A 84 7.38 -4.68 1.66
CA VAL A 84 6.43 -5.60 1.02
C VAL A 84 7.11 -6.36 -0.12
N HIS A 85 7.83 -5.67 -1.00
CA HIS A 85 8.59 -6.28 -2.10
C HIS A 85 9.62 -7.28 -1.59
N ASN A 86 10.37 -6.93 -0.55
CA ASN A 86 11.40 -7.80 0.03
C ASN A 86 10.81 -9.07 0.65
N ARG A 87 9.68 -8.94 1.37
CA ARG A 87 8.97 -10.11 1.93
C ARG A 87 8.42 -11.02 0.84
N LEU A 88 7.80 -10.46 -0.20
CA LEU A 88 7.30 -11.24 -1.35
C LEU A 88 8.43 -12.02 -2.03
N LYS A 89 9.57 -11.36 -2.32
CA LYS A 89 10.76 -11.99 -2.92
C LYS A 89 11.34 -13.11 -2.06
N LYS A 90 11.24 -13.01 -0.73
CA LYS A 90 11.69 -14.04 0.22
C LYS A 90 10.63 -15.09 0.54
N ASN A 91 9.48 -15.07 -0.14
CA ASN A 91 8.34 -15.94 0.17
C ASN A 91 7.95 -15.90 1.67
N MET A 92 8.02 -14.70 2.26
CA MET A 92 7.60 -14.40 3.63
C MET A 92 6.13 -13.94 3.61
N ALA A 93 5.36 -14.34 4.63
CA ALA A 93 4.03 -13.80 4.86
C ALA A 93 4.10 -12.28 5.15
N LEU A 94 3.14 -11.49 4.66
CA LEU A 94 3.18 -10.03 4.85
C LEU A 94 2.89 -9.66 6.30
N GLN A 95 1.97 -10.37 6.97
CA GLN A 95 1.61 -10.16 8.39
C GLN A 95 1.23 -8.71 8.68
N MET A 96 0.31 -8.18 7.88
CA MET A 96 -0.10 -6.78 7.90
C MET A 96 -1.55 -6.66 8.35
N ASP A 97 -1.77 -6.10 9.54
CA ASP A 97 -3.11 -5.88 10.10
C ASP A 97 -4.02 -5.08 9.16
N GLY A 98 -3.45 -4.13 8.41
CA GLY A 98 -4.20 -3.32 7.44
C GLY A 98 -4.90 -4.16 6.37
N THR A 99 -4.32 -5.32 6.02
CA THR A 99 -4.93 -6.24 5.05
C THR A 99 -6.13 -6.98 5.63
N LEU A 100 -6.06 -7.41 6.90
CA LEU A 100 -7.19 -7.97 7.62
C LEU A 100 -8.25 -6.89 7.89
N ASN A 101 -7.90 -5.62 8.01
CA ASN A 101 -8.85 -4.55 8.33
C ASN A 101 -9.67 -4.08 7.11
N TYR A 102 -10.45 -5.00 6.52
CA TYR A 102 -11.25 -4.83 5.32
C TYR A 102 -12.63 -5.52 5.40
N GLY A 103 -13.57 -5.09 4.55
CA GLY A 103 -14.92 -5.64 4.46
C GLY A 103 -15.68 -5.52 5.78
N LYS A 104 -16.28 -6.62 6.26
CA LYS A 104 -17.04 -6.66 7.51
C LYS A 104 -16.22 -6.30 8.76
N TYR A 105 -14.88 -6.33 8.67
CA TYR A 105 -13.99 -6.01 9.77
C TYR A 105 -13.32 -4.64 9.62
N SER A 106 -13.77 -3.81 8.68
CA SER A 106 -13.27 -2.45 8.53
C SER A 106 -13.38 -1.68 9.84
N ASN A 107 -12.32 -0.98 10.22
CA ASN A 107 -12.13 -0.25 11.47
C ASN A 107 -12.20 -1.10 12.75
N SER A 108 -12.02 -2.42 12.64
CA SER A 108 -11.96 -3.31 13.81
C SER A 108 -10.51 -3.55 14.26
N VAL A 109 -10.31 -3.75 15.56
CA VAL A 109 -9.02 -4.21 16.09
C VAL A 109 -8.78 -5.65 15.63
N VAL A 110 -7.59 -5.92 15.11
CA VAL A 110 -7.19 -7.30 14.77
C VAL A 110 -6.85 -8.04 16.06
N THR A 111 -7.51 -9.18 16.29
CA THR A 111 -7.31 -10.01 17.48
C THR A 111 -6.53 -11.27 17.14
N ALA A 112 -5.87 -11.87 18.13
CA ALA A 112 -5.18 -13.14 17.95
C ALA A 112 -6.12 -14.27 17.50
N ASP A 113 -7.38 -14.28 17.96
CA ASP A 113 -8.39 -15.22 17.49
C ASP A 113 -8.67 -15.04 16.00
N ARG A 114 -8.84 -13.78 15.57
CA ARG A 114 -9.07 -13.44 14.17
C ARG A 114 -7.91 -13.87 13.27
N ILE A 115 -6.67 -13.62 13.70
CA ILE A 115 -5.47 -14.06 12.96
C ILE A 115 -5.46 -15.58 12.77
N ARG A 116 -5.94 -16.36 13.74
CA ARG A 116 -5.98 -17.84 13.66
C ARG A 116 -7.10 -18.36 12.76
N ASN A 117 -8.28 -17.73 12.81
CA ASN A 117 -9.51 -18.29 12.27
C ASN A 117 -9.98 -17.65 10.93
N ASP A 118 -9.48 -16.47 10.56
CA ASP A 118 -9.86 -15.83 9.29
C ASP A 118 -9.20 -16.56 8.10
N GLU A 119 -10.00 -17.24 7.28
CA GLU A 119 -9.51 -18.00 6.11
C GLU A 119 -9.53 -17.18 4.80
N THR A 120 -9.88 -15.89 4.86
CA THR A 120 -9.94 -15.06 3.65
C THR A 120 -8.53 -14.77 3.12
N SER A 121 -8.42 -14.42 1.83
CA SER A 121 -7.14 -13.98 1.23
C SER A 121 -6.56 -12.73 1.89
N TYR A 122 -7.36 -12.00 2.67
CA TYR A 122 -6.95 -10.83 3.43
C TYR A 122 -6.12 -11.20 4.66
N ASN A 123 -6.18 -12.44 5.13
CA ASN A 123 -5.33 -12.91 6.22
C ASN A 123 -3.91 -13.18 5.74
N THR A 124 -3.11 -12.11 5.62
CA THR A 124 -1.70 -12.20 5.21
C THR A 124 -0.76 -12.73 6.30
N TYR A 125 -1.30 -13.16 7.45
CA TYR A 125 -0.56 -13.97 8.43
C TYR A 125 -0.55 -15.45 8.05
N LYS A 126 -1.65 -15.94 7.46
CA LYS A 126 -1.81 -17.34 7.04
C LYS A 126 -1.48 -17.54 5.56
N ASN A 127 -1.92 -16.61 4.73
CA ASN A 127 -1.75 -16.67 3.28
C ASN A 127 -0.52 -15.85 2.86
N LYS A 128 0.42 -16.50 2.17
CA LYS A 128 1.56 -15.81 1.57
C LYS A 128 1.14 -15.08 0.30
N GLY A 129 1.87 -14.03 -0.07
CA GLY A 129 1.56 -13.20 -1.23
C GLY A 129 0.67 -12.00 -0.89
N LEU A 130 0.13 -11.37 -1.93
CA LEU A 130 -0.83 -10.29 -1.80
C LEU A 130 -2.25 -10.82 -1.64
N PRO A 131 -3.15 -10.09 -0.97
CA PRO A 131 -4.58 -10.37 -1.04
C PRO A 131 -5.08 -10.38 -2.49
N LYS A 132 -6.09 -11.23 -2.78
CA LYS A 132 -6.66 -11.41 -4.12
C LYS A 132 -7.25 -10.12 -4.70
N ASP A 133 -7.79 -9.28 -3.81
CA ASP A 133 -8.45 -8.02 -4.11
C ASP A 133 -7.83 -6.90 -3.26
N PRO A 134 -7.81 -5.65 -3.76
CA PRO A 134 -7.36 -4.50 -2.97
C PRO A 134 -8.16 -4.33 -1.68
N VAL A 135 -7.54 -3.78 -0.64
CA VAL A 135 -8.13 -3.59 0.70
C VAL A 135 -8.59 -2.15 0.97
N CYS A 136 -8.48 -1.27 -0.02
CA CYS A 136 -9.05 0.07 -0.04
C CYS A 136 -8.89 0.72 -1.42
N ALA A 137 -9.59 1.86 -1.62
CA ALA A 137 -9.21 2.86 -2.61
C ALA A 137 -7.76 3.36 -2.35
N VAL A 138 -7.02 3.60 -3.43
CA VAL A 138 -5.60 3.98 -3.35
C VAL A 138 -5.37 5.36 -3.94
N SER A 139 -4.42 6.10 -3.36
CA SER A 139 -3.92 7.33 -3.95
C SER A 139 -2.96 7.06 -5.10
N LEU A 140 -2.72 8.05 -5.96
CA LEU A 140 -1.68 7.95 -6.99
C LEU A 140 -0.30 7.76 -6.37
N ASP A 141 -0.07 8.33 -5.19
CA ASP A 141 1.16 8.21 -4.42
C ASP A 141 1.44 6.77 -3.96
N ALA A 142 0.41 6.06 -3.49
CA ALA A 142 0.52 4.64 -3.16
C ALA A 142 0.80 3.79 -4.40
N ILE A 143 0.19 4.10 -5.55
CA ILE A 143 0.46 3.42 -6.82
C ILE A 143 1.91 3.66 -7.27
N LYS A 144 2.38 4.91 -7.19
CA LYS A 144 3.76 5.30 -7.47
C LYS A 144 4.74 4.49 -6.62
N ALA A 145 4.56 4.49 -5.30
CA ALA A 145 5.40 3.75 -4.37
C ALA A 145 5.37 2.23 -4.61
N ALA A 146 4.21 1.67 -4.96
CA ALA A 146 4.08 0.25 -5.31
C ALA A 146 4.92 -0.15 -6.53
N ILE A 147 4.99 0.74 -7.54
CA ILE A 147 5.76 0.52 -8.77
C ILE A 147 7.26 0.81 -8.56
N PHE A 148 7.57 1.86 -7.80
CA PHE A 148 8.92 2.37 -7.57
C PHE A 148 9.24 2.41 -6.06
N PRO A 149 9.51 1.26 -5.44
CA PRO A 149 9.97 1.24 -4.04
C PRO A 149 11.41 1.75 -3.96
N VAL A 150 11.79 2.32 -2.80
CA VAL A 150 13.22 2.51 -2.49
C VAL A 150 13.93 1.17 -2.42
N LYS A 151 15.24 1.15 -2.69
CA LYS A 151 16.02 -0.08 -2.54
C LYS A 151 16.59 -0.16 -1.13
N SER A 152 16.02 -1.05 -0.30
CA SER A 152 16.55 -1.34 1.02
C SER A 152 16.49 -2.83 1.33
N ASN A 153 17.13 -3.24 2.43
CA ASN A 153 17.07 -4.61 2.94
C ASN A 153 16.05 -4.76 4.08
N TYR A 154 15.17 -3.77 4.28
CA TYR A 154 14.21 -3.80 5.37
C TYR A 154 13.19 -4.93 5.18
N LEU A 155 12.91 -5.61 6.28
CA LEU A 155 11.94 -6.71 6.37
C LEU A 155 10.88 -6.45 7.44
N TYR A 156 11.12 -5.52 8.35
CA TYR A 156 10.25 -5.25 9.48
C TYR A 156 10.07 -3.76 9.68
N PHE A 157 8.90 -3.38 10.16
CA PHE A 157 8.65 -2.04 10.65
C PHE A 157 7.72 -2.09 11.86
N VAL A 158 7.86 -1.12 12.75
CA VAL A 158 6.95 -0.93 13.89
C VAL A 158 6.76 0.57 14.11
N ARG A 159 5.53 0.97 14.39
CA ARG A 159 5.21 2.38 14.65
C ARG A 159 5.80 2.80 15.98
N ASP A 160 6.52 3.92 16.01
CA ASP A 160 7.03 4.55 17.22
C ASP A 160 5.90 5.36 17.88
N ASN A 161 5.59 5.06 19.15
CA ASN A 161 4.55 5.75 19.90
C ASN A 161 4.87 7.24 20.11
N LYS A 162 6.15 7.62 20.13
CA LYS A 162 6.55 9.02 20.33
C LYS A 162 6.41 9.83 19.06
N THR A 163 6.89 9.35 17.92
CA THR A 163 6.92 10.14 16.67
C THR A 163 5.67 9.94 15.82
N GLY A 164 5.05 8.77 15.93
CA GLY A 164 3.96 8.33 15.05
C GLY A 164 4.41 7.79 13.70
N LEU A 165 5.70 7.84 13.40
CA LEU A 165 6.34 7.24 12.22
C LEU A 165 6.82 5.83 12.53
N HIS A 166 7.25 5.10 11.52
CA HIS A 166 7.77 3.75 11.64
C HIS A 166 9.28 3.71 11.83
N LYS A 167 9.74 2.79 12.66
CA LYS A 167 11.12 2.34 12.71
C LYS A 167 11.26 1.10 11.84
N PHE A 168 12.14 1.19 10.84
CA PHE A 168 12.41 0.11 9.89
C PHE A 168 13.64 -0.69 10.32
N SER A 169 13.62 -2.00 10.06
CA SER A 169 14.72 -2.92 10.41
C SER A 169 14.80 -4.08 9.42
N ASN A 170 16.02 -4.60 9.24
CA ASN A 170 16.34 -5.71 8.34
C ASN A 170 16.39 -7.07 9.05
N ASP A 171 16.52 -7.09 10.38
CA ASP A 171 16.55 -8.30 11.20
C ASP A 171 15.50 -8.27 12.32
N TYR A 172 15.19 -9.46 12.83
CA TYR A 172 14.13 -9.66 13.82
C TYR A 172 14.53 -9.17 15.23
N GLU A 173 15.82 -9.22 15.59
CA GLU A 173 16.29 -8.82 16.91
C GLU A 173 16.13 -7.30 17.10
N THR A 174 16.54 -6.52 16.10
CA THR A 174 16.33 -5.07 16.04
C THR A 174 14.85 -4.73 16.04
N HIS A 175 14.03 -5.49 15.31
CA HIS A 175 12.58 -5.30 15.33
C HIS A 175 11.99 -5.51 16.73
N GLN A 176 12.39 -6.58 17.41
CA GLN A 176 11.93 -6.88 18.78
C GLN A 176 12.39 -5.81 19.77
N ALA A 177 13.62 -5.30 19.63
CA ALA A 177 14.10 -4.18 20.43
C ALA A 177 13.25 -2.92 20.22
N ASN A 178 12.89 -2.60 18.97
CA ASN A 178 12.00 -1.49 18.65
C ASN A 178 10.58 -1.67 19.22
N ILE A 179 10.03 -2.90 19.22
CA ILE A 179 8.75 -3.22 19.87
C ILE A 179 8.86 -3.01 21.38
N ASN A 180 9.90 -3.55 22.02
CA ASN A 180 10.09 -3.45 23.46
C ASN A 180 10.25 -1.99 23.91
N ALA A 181 10.90 -1.16 23.08
CA ALA A 181 11.03 0.27 23.32
C ALA A 181 9.69 1.03 23.31
N ASN A 182 8.61 0.46 22.77
CA ASN A 182 7.26 1.02 22.79
C ASN A 182 6.43 0.58 24.01
N ILE A 183 6.84 -0.47 24.73
CA ILE A 183 6.07 -1.00 25.87
C ILE A 183 6.03 0.03 26.99
N GLY A 184 4.82 0.38 27.45
CA GLY A 184 4.63 1.39 28.50
C GLY A 184 4.86 2.84 28.06
N VAL A 185 5.15 3.09 26.78
CA VAL A 185 5.35 4.44 26.25
C VAL A 185 4.03 5.00 25.74
N ALA A 186 3.59 6.12 26.33
CA ALA A 186 2.40 6.83 25.89
C ALA A 186 2.55 7.38 24.47
N LYS A 187 1.44 7.39 23.72
CA LYS A 187 1.38 7.93 22.36
C LYS A 187 1.32 9.45 22.39
N THR A 188 2.43 10.12 22.11
CA THR A 188 2.53 11.59 22.17
C THR A 188 2.63 12.27 20.81
N TYR A 189 2.97 11.52 19.75
CA TYR A 189 3.09 12.00 18.36
C TYR A 189 3.84 13.33 18.23
N THR A 190 4.92 13.46 18.98
CA THR A 190 5.82 14.60 18.98
C THR A 190 6.59 14.63 17.66
N LYS A 191 6.55 15.76 16.96
CA LYS A 191 7.39 15.97 15.77
C LYS A 191 8.85 15.91 16.19
N VAL A 192 9.58 14.93 15.68
CA VAL A 192 11.04 14.85 15.85
C VAL A 192 11.67 15.46 14.62
N ASN A 193 12.57 16.43 14.83
CA ASN A 193 13.40 16.99 13.77
C ASN A 193 14.62 16.10 13.55
N ASP A 194 14.40 14.83 13.19
CA ASP A 194 15.49 13.96 12.77
C ASP A 194 15.89 14.32 11.34
N LYS A 195 17.20 14.34 11.09
CA LYS A 195 17.71 14.54 9.73
C LYS A 195 17.39 13.30 8.89
N PRO A 196 16.74 13.45 7.72
CA PRO A 196 16.48 12.32 6.82
C PRO A 196 17.78 11.61 6.46
N ASN A 197 17.79 10.28 6.54
CA ASN A 197 18.88 9.47 6.03
C ASN A 197 18.79 9.34 4.49
N ASP A 198 19.73 8.62 3.87
CA ASP A 198 19.77 8.46 2.42
C ASP A 198 18.52 7.78 1.85
N ILE A 199 17.94 6.80 2.56
CA ILE A 199 16.72 6.10 2.16
C ILE A 199 15.50 7.03 2.28
N ASP A 200 15.44 7.84 3.34
CA ASP A 200 14.39 8.84 3.52
C ASP A 200 14.44 9.89 2.40
N ASN A 201 15.65 10.33 2.03
CA ASN A 201 15.85 11.26 0.92
C ASN A 201 15.47 10.65 -0.43
N GLU A 202 15.83 9.39 -0.69
CA GLU A 202 15.41 8.66 -1.90
C GLU A 202 13.88 8.51 -1.94
N ALA A 203 13.24 8.16 -0.83
CA ALA A 203 11.79 8.07 -0.75
C ALA A 203 11.11 9.41 -1.06
N ILE A 204 11.62 10.51 -0.49
CA ILE A 204 11.14 11.87 -0.77
C ILE A 204 11.32 12.21 -2.25
N ASP A 205 12.45 11.83 -2.86
CA ASP A 205 12.73 12.07 -4.27
C ASP A 205 11.76 11.31 -5.20
N ILE A 206 11.52 10.03 -4.92
CA ILE A 206 10.52 9.20 -5.62
C ILE A 206 9.14 9.84 -5.56
N MET A 207 8.77 10.40 -4.41
CA MET A 207 7.45 11.02 -4.25
C MET A 207 7.34 12.38 -4.94
N LYS A 208 8.41 13.16 -4.99
CA LYS A 208 8.42 14.51 -5.59
C LYS A 208 8.59 14.49 -7.11
N ASN A 209 9.37 13.56 -7.65
CA ASN A 209 9.70 13.55 -9.06
C ASN A 209 8.58 12.93 -9.90
N ASP A 210 8.49 13.36 -11.16
CA ASP A 210 7.66 12.67 -12.14
C ASP A 210 8.33 11.35 -12.56
N ILE A 211 8.09 10.31 -11.76
CA ILE A 211 8.64 8.96 -11.98
C ILE A 211 8.09 8.27 -13.23
N SER A 212 7.10 8.85 -13.89
CA SER A 212 6.51 8.27 -15.09
C SER A 212 7.44 8.26 -16.31
N ASN A 213 8.58 8.96 -16.25
CA ASN A 213 9.67 8.86 -17.23
C ASN A 213 10.77 7.86 -16.81
N GLN A 214 10.69 7.28 -15.62
CA GLN A 214 11.65 6.28 -15.15
C GLN A 214 11.30 4.89 -15.68
N LYS A 215 12.31 4.10 -16.06
CA LYS A 215 12.10 2.69 -16.42
C LYS A 215 11.66 1.93 -15.18
N ALA A 216 10.42 1.46 -15.17
CA ALA A 216 9.93 0.59 -14.10
C ALA A 216 10.83 -0.65 -13.96
N PRO A 217 11.09 -1.11 -12.72
CA PRO A 217 11.80 -2.37 -12.51
C PRO A 217 11.06 -3.53 -13.21
N SER A 218 11.82 -4.54 -13.66
CA SER A 218 11.26 -5.71 -14.35
C SER A 218 10.19 -6.39 -13.50
N ILE A 219 8.96 -6.40 -14.01
CA ILE A 219 7.79 -7.08 -13.42
C ILE A 219 7.94 -8.61 -13.39
N LYS A 220 8.80 -9.17 -14.25
CA LYS A 220 9.03 -10.62 -14.29
C LYS A 220 9.50 -11.15 -12.93
N ASP A 221 10.24 -10.37 -12.14
CA ASP A 221 10.79 -10.87 -10.88
C ASP A 221 9.82 -10.76 -9.69
N LEU A 222 8.88 -9.80 -9.71
CA LEU A 222 7.96 -9.60 -8.59
C LEU A 222 6.75 -10.54 -8.66
N PHE A 223 6.35 -10.94 -9.86
CA PHE A 223 5.02 -11.47 -10.10
C PHE A 223 5.01 -12.85 -10.77
N ASN A 224 6.18 -13.36 -11.18
CA ASN A 224 6.35 -14.79 -11.48
C ASN A 224 6.57 -15.65 -10.22
N SER A 225 6.99 -15.04 -9.10
CA SER A 225 7.24 -15.76 -7.82
C SER A 225 6.06 -15.77 -6.86
N VAL A 226 4.91 -15.18 -7.26
CA VAL A 226 3.72 -15.00 -6.41
C VAL A 226 2.52 -15.83 -6.91
N ASN A 227 2.72 -16.64 -7.96
CA ASN A 227 1.75 -17.62 -8.46
C ASN A 227 2.19 -19.03 -8.12
#